data_AF-A0A832WHN1-F1
#
_entry.id   AF-A0A832WHN1-F1
#
_cell.length_a   1.000
_cell.length_b   1.000
_cell.length_c   1.000
_cell.angle_alpha   90.00
_cell.angle_beta   90.00
_cell.angle_gamma   90.00
#
_symmetry.space_group_name_H-M   'P 1'
#
loop_
_entity.id
_entity.type
_entity.pdbx_description
1 polymer ?
#
loop_
_entity_poly.entity_id
_entity_poly.type
_entity_poly.pdbx_seq_one_letter_code
_entity_poly.pdbx_strand_id
1 'polypeptide(L)'
;MRTATLVGIAVAVVIALVAIYFAALPPAKPSPSTTSTPSPTTPSATSPPPQPPASTPPTATTPTPTTTSPSPTPSPTPPSCERLVVLTRHPTDILDLTRTLFLQSDVAKKYGIKDVVFRPLAAAQWRPIIEQGQADVAWGGGPTLFDSLYKDGLLLPLEGDEVKVAIAQIPKTIAGMPMMRTGPDGKVYWVAWAVSSFGITINTKVLKTVGLPEPKSWADLASLNYGKGVLQGFPVAGLARLTQSTSNTRIAEIILQAYGWDQGWVVITLTAANGKIFGGSEAVRDAVIAGDIGAGWTIDFYGYTAQLQNPDTKYIIPPDTSVNGDPIAVVKNTKCRAAAEAFVAWVITQGQVVVFDPKINRMPVNPNAFNTPQGQKRPDLKAIYDQLLTLKTINFNDTLALSVENVVMYYFDAAITDNADILQQAWAKLLEALNSGKIDRAAAEALAKKLGEPVNFTDPDTGEQVKLTLEYAMKINDKLADPTYRDKIYAAWREAARKKYQEVASQIP
;
A
#
# COMPACT_ATOMS: atom_id res chain seq x y z
N MET A 1 31.66 -24.01 -43.41
CA MET A 1 31.08 -22.82 -44.08
C MET A 1 29.72 -23.03 -44.74
N ARG A 2 29.32 -24.24 -45.19
CA ARG A 2 28.02 -24.44 -45.87
C ARG A 2 26.79 -24.54 -44.96
N THR A 3 26.93 -24.87 -43.68
CA THR A 3 25.82 -24.99 -42.72
C THR A 3 25.36 -23.66 -42.13
N ALA A 4 26.25 -22.68 -41.95
CA ALA A 4 25.90 -21.36 -41.42
C ALA A 4 25.05 -20.53 -42.41
N THR A 5 25.30 -20.67 -43.71
CA THR A 5 24.56 -19.97 -44.77
C THR A 5 23.13 -20.49 -44.92
N LEU A 6 22.90 -21.79 -44.73
CA LEU A 6 21.56 -22.41 -44.79
C LEU A 6 20.68 -22.01 -43.59
N VAL A 7 21.25 -21.87 -42.40
CA VAL A 7 20.52 -21.38 -41.21
C VAL A 7 20.16 -19.90 -41.35
N GLY A 8 21.06 -19.07 -41.91
CA GLY A 8 20.77 -17.66 -42.17
C GLY A 8 19.61 -17.44 -43.15
N ILE A 9 19.52 -18.26 -44.20
CA ILE A 9 18.42 -18.19 -45.18
C ILE A 9 17.10 -18.67 -44.55
N ALA A 10 17.12 -19.72 -43.74
CA ALA A 10 15.91 -20.21 -43.06
C ALA A 10 15.34 -19.18 -42.08
N VAL A 11 16.21 -18.50 -41.31
CA VAL A 11 15.79 -17.43 -40.38
C VAL A 11 15.23 -16.22 -41.12
N ALA A 12 15.85 -15.81 -42.24
CA ALA A 12 15.35 -14.69 -43.05
C ALA A 12 13.97 -14.99 -43.66
N VAL A 13 13.72 -16.23 -44.10
CA VAL A 13 12.41 -16.64 -44.65
C VAL A 13 11.34 -16.65 -43.55
N VAL A 14 11.67 -17.11 -42.34
CA VAL A 14 10.72 -17.09 -41.21
C VAL A 14 10.37 -15.66 -40.81
N ILE A 15 11.35 -14.75 -40.75
CA ILE A 15 11.11 -13.33 -40.44
C ILE A 15 10.23 -12.68 -41.52
N ALA A 16 10.48 -12.97 -42.81
CA ALA A 16 9.67 -12.44 -43.90
C ALA A 16 8.22 -12.97 -43.86
N LEU A 17 8.01 -14.25 -43.54
CA LEU A 17 6.67 -14.83 -43.41
C LEU A 17 5.91 -14.28 -42.20
N VAL A 18 6.60 -14.02 -41.09
CA VAL A 18 6.00 -13.38 -39.90
C VAL A 18 5.62 -11.93 -40.21
N ALA A 19 6.47 -11.18 -40.92
CA ALA A 19 6.15 -9.81 -41.33
C ALA A 19 4.93 -9.75 -42.27
N ILE A 20 4.83 -10.69 -43.22
CA ILE A 20 3.66 -10.80 -44.12
C ILE A 20 2.40 -11.16 -43.33
N TYR A 21 2.51 -12.06 -42.34
CA TYR A 21 1.39 -12.43 -41.48
C TYR A 21 0.85 -11.22 -40.69
N PHE A 22 1.73 -10.38 -40.12
CA PHE A 22 1.31 -9.17 -39.40
C PHE A 22 0.77 -8.08 -40.33
N ALA A 23 1.26 -7.98 -41.57
CA ALA A 23 0.75 -7.03 -42.56
C ALA A 23 -0.62 -7.43 -43.13
N ALA A 24 -0.99 -8.71 -43.07
CA ALA A 24 -2.27 -9.25 -43.55
C ALA A 24 -3.38 -9.25 -42.48
N LEU A 25 -3.09 -8.85 -41.24
CA LEU A 25 -4.10 -8.72 -40.20
C LEU A 25 -4.99 -7.49 -40.48
N PRO A 26 -6.32 -7.63 -40.48
CA PRO A 26 -7.22 -6.49 -40.59
C PRO A 26 -7.01 -5.54 -39.40
N PRO A 27 -7.11 -4.21 -39.60
CA PRO A 27 -6.95 -3.25 -38.51
C PRO A 27 -7.94 -3.53 -37.38
N ALA A 28 -7.44 -3.51 -36.15
CA ALA A 28 -8.26 -3.69 -34.96
C ALA A 28 -9.41 -2.65 -34.96
N LYS A 29 -10.65 -3.14 -34.79
CA LYS A 29 -11.82 -2.27 -34.68
C LYS A 29 -11.63 -1.33 -33.47
N PRO A 30 -11.86 -0.02 -33.63
CA PRO A 30 -11.79 0.91 -32.50
C PRO A 30 -12.89 0.58 -31.49
N SER A 31 -12.49 0.44 -30.21
CA SER A 31 -13.43 0.36 -29.08
C SER A 31 -14.27 1.64 -29.01
N PRO A 32 -15.58 1.55 -28.69
CA PRO A 32 -16.45 2.71 -28.64
C PRO A 32 -16.05 3.63 -27.48
N SER A 33 -15.65 4.85 -27.85
CA SER A 33 -15.47 5.98 -26.94
C SER A 33 -16.84 6.48 -26.46
N THR A 34 -17.11 6.35 -25.16
CA THR A 34 -18.25 7.01 -24.51
C THR A 34 -17.93 8.49 -24.33
N THR A 35 -18.32 9.30 -25.31
CA THR A 35 -18.34 10.76 -25.20
C THR A 35 -19.67 11.17 -24.56
N SER A 36 -19.61 11.77 -23.37
CA SER A 36 -20.75 12.41 -22.72
C SER A 36 -21.10 13.71 -23.44
N THR A 37 -22.26 13.75 -24.10
CA THR A 37 -22.85 14.99 -24.63
C THR A 37 -23.58 15.75 -23.50
N PRO A 38 -23.54 17.10 -23.48
CA PRO A 38 -24.22 17.90 -22.45
C PRO A 38 -25.72 17.97 -22.68
N SER A 39 -26.50 17.94 -21.60
CA SER A 39 -27.95 18.20 -21.61
C SER A 39 -28.28 19.60 -22.14
N PRO A 40 -29.36 19.77 -22.93
CA PRO A 40 -29.77 21.08 -23.39
C PRO A 40 -30.53 21.85 -22.30
N THR A 41 -30.12 23.10 -22.11
CA THR A 41 -30.85 24.17 -21.46
C THR A 41 -32.20 24.41 -22.13
N THR A 42 -33.25 24.62 -21.35
CA THR A 42 -34.52 25.21 -21.82
C THR A 42 -34.87 26.43 -20.93
N PRO A 43 -35.37 27.55 -21.49
CA PRO A 43 -35.44 28.83 -20.81
C PRO A 43 -36.76 29.10 -20.08
N SER A 44 -36.69 30.07 -19.16
CA SER A 44 -37.78 30.54 -18.29
C SER A 44 -38.92 31.30 -18.99
N ALA A 45 -40.09 31.19 -18.34
CA ALA A 45 -41.14 32.20 -18.08
C ALA A 45 -42.09 32.64 -19.20
N THR A 46 -43.40 32.39 -19.00
CA THR A 46 -44.45 33.44 -19.08
C THR A 46 -45.77 33.03 -18.38
N SER A 47 -46.43 34.07 -17.86
CA SER A 47 -47.62 34.29 -16.98
C SER A 47 -48.92 33.44 -17.10
N PRO A 48 -49.81 33.46 -16.06
CA PRO A 48 -51.09 32.75 -16.02
C PRO A 48 -52.33 33.65 -16.27
N PRO A 49 -53.48 33.08 -16.72
CA PRO A 49 -54.78 33.28 -16.00
C PRO A 49 -55.83 32.15 -16.25
N PRO A 50 -57.10 32.22 -15.80
CA PRO A 50 -57.67 32.56 -14.49
C PRO A 50 -58.59 31.43 -13.93
N GLN A 51 -58.88 31.47 -12.62
CA GLN A 51 -59.84 30.62 -11.91
C GLN A 51 -61.30 31.14 -12.05
N PRO A 52 -62.33 30.28 -12.10
CA PRO A 52 -63.42 30.32 -11.08
C PRO A 52 -64.16 28.95 -10.88
N PRO A 53 -65.18 28.84 -10.00
CA PRO A 53 -65.24 29.24 -8.59
C PRO A 53 -65.61 28.04 -7.67
N ALA A 54 -65.58 28.32 -6.37
CA ALA A 54 -65.90 27.44 -5.26
C ALA A 54 -67.33 26.87 -5.28
N SER A 55 -67.48 25.66 -4.71
CA SER A 55 -68.74 25.22 -4.10
C SER A 55 -68.49 24.75 -2.66
N THR A 56 -69.34 25.26 -1.78
CA THR A 56 -69.41 25.08 -0.33
C THR A 56 -70.04 23.72 0.06
N PRO A 57 -69.87 23.28 1.32
CA PRO A 57 -70.02 21.88 1.75
C PRO A 57 -71.41 21.55 2.29
N PRO A 58 -71.78 20.25 2.41
CA PRO A 58 -72.82 19.83 3.32
C PRO A 58 -72.25 19.13 4.57
N THR A 59 -72.52 19.78 5.70
CA THR A 59 -73.15 19.27 6.92
C THR A 59 -72.81 17.88 7.46
N ALA A 60 -72.44 17.91 8.73
CA ALA A 60 -72.17 16.83 9.65
C ALA A 60 -73.28 15.77 9.79
N THR A 61 -72.84 14.53 9.97
CA THR A 61 -73.52 13.52 10.79
C THR A 61 -72.48 12.77 11.61
N THR A 62 -72.58 12.93 12.92
CA THR A 62 -71.85 12.21 13.97
C THR A 62 -72.25 10.73 13.99
N PRO A 63 -71.28 9.79 14.12
CA PRO A 63 -71.52 8.53 14.80
C PRO A 63 -70.70 8.42 16.11
N THR A 64 -71.38 7.89 17.10
CA THR A 64 -70.98 7.51 18.47
C THR A 64 -69.61 6.80 18.57
N PRO A 65 -68.82 7.04 19.64
CA PRO A 65 -67.47 6.51 19.78
C PRO A 65 -67.48 4.99 20.01
N THR A 66 -66.75 4.27 19.16
CA THR A 66 -66.34 2.88 19.44
C THR A 66 -64.95 2.94 20.04
N THR A 67 -64.81 2.50 21.29
CA THR A 67 -63.53 2.32 21.96
C THR A 67 -62.73 1.20 21.29
N THR A 68 -61.81 1.55 20.40
CA THR A 68 -60.73 0.67 19.96
C THR A 68 -59.45 1.00 20.71
N SER A 69 -59.00 0.05 21.53
CA SER A 69 -57.69 0.03 22.17
C SER A 69 -56.57 0.25 21.14
N PRO A 70 -55.55 1.08 21.40
CA PRO A 70 -54.42 1.22 20.48
C PRO A 70 -53.69 -0.12 20.38
N SER A 71 -53.67 -0.69 19.18
CA SER A 71 -52.84 -1.83 18.84
C SER A 71 -51.36 -1.45 19.10
N PRO A 72 -50.55 -2.32 19.72
CA PRO A 72 -49.15 -2.01 19.97
C PRO A 72 -48.46 -1.78 18.62
N THR A 73 -47.87 -0.59 18.46
CA THR A 73 -46.92 -0.31 17.38
C THR A 73 -45.88 -1.44 17.38
N PRO A 74 -45.65 -2.15 16.27
CA PRO A 74 -44.59 -3.15 16.23
C PRO A 74 -43.27 -2.45 16.58
N SER A 75 -42.64 -2.87 17.67
CA SER A 75 -41.23 -2.55 17.90
C SER A 75 -40.46 -2.89 16.62
N PRO A 76 -39.55 -2.02 16.15
CA PRO A 76 -38.76 -2.33 14.97
C PRO A 76 -38.04 -3.64 15.23
N THR A 77 -38.34 -4.66 14.43
CA THR A 77 -37.59 -5.91 14.42
C THR A 77 -36.12 -5.52 14.28
N PRO A 78 -35.21 -5.97 15.17
CA PRO A 78 -33.80 -5.65 15.03
C PRO A 78 -33.36 -6.01 13.62
N PRO A 79 -32.58 -5.14 12.94
CA PRO A 79 -32.19 -5.37 11.56
C PRO A 79 -31.56 -6.76 11.45
N SER A 80 -32.11 -7.61 10.58
CA SER A 80 -31.57 -8.93 10.35
C SER A 80 -30.19 -8.76 9.72
N CYS A 81 -29.14 -9.02 10.48
CA CYS A 81 -27.74 -8.90 10.05
C CYS A 81 -27.32 -10.07 9.14
N GLU A 82 -28.17 -10.41 8.17
CA GLU A 82 -27.93 -11.50 7.22
C GLU A 82 -26.76 -11.19 6.28
N ARG A 83 -26.35 -9.92 6.18
CA ARG A 83 -25.21 -9.48 5.39
C ARG A 83 -24.35 -8.51 6.20
N LEU A 84 -23.04 -8.77 6.23
CA LEU A 84 -22.04 -7.82 6.72
C LEU A 84 -21.39 -7.07 5.55
N VAL A 85 -21.15 -5.77 5.70
CA VAL A 85 -20.40 -4.96 4.75
C VAL A 85 -19.02 -4.64 5.33
N VAL A 86 -17.97 -5.04 4.60
CA VAL A 86 -16.58 -4.89 5.03
C VAL A 86 -15.84 -3.96 4.07
N LEU A 87 -15.39 -2.81 4.58
CA LEU A 87 -14.44 -1.94 3.88
C LEU A 87 -13.07 -2.58 3.91
N THR A 88 -12.41 -2.70 2.76
CA THR A 88 -11.13 -3.40 2.70
C THR A 88 -10.19 -2.84 1.64
N ARG A 89 -8.91 -3.15 1.80
CA ARG A 89 -7.84 -2.93 0.81
C ARG A 89 -7.13 -4.23 0.41
N HIS A 90 -7.66 -5.37 0.82
CA HIS A 90 -7.07 -6.67 0.49
C HIS A 90 -7.37 -7.07 -0.96
N PRO A 91 -6.45 -7.82 -1.60
CA PRO A 91 -6.69 -8.46 -2.89
C PRO A 91 -7.78 -9.53 -2.81
N THR A 92 -8.41 -9.80 -3.95
CA THR A 92 -9.53 -10.73 -4.11
C THR A 92 -9.25 -12.13 -3.57
N ASP A 93 -8.02 -12.66 -3.71
CA ASP A 93 -7.66 -14.00 -3.22
C ASP A 93 -7.92 -14.16 -1.70
N ILE A 94 -7.62 -13.12 -0.91
CA ILE A 94 -7.92 -13.10 0.54
C ILE A 94 -9.44 -13.06 0.74
N LEU A 95 -10.12 -12.17 0.02
CA LEU A 95 -11.55 -11.90 0.20
C LEU A 95 -12.41 -13.12 -0.13
N ASP A 96 -12.14 -13.79 -1.24
CA ASP A 96 -12.92 -14.93 -1.73
C ASP A 96 -12.73 -16.16 -0.82
N LEU A 97 -11.49 -16.44 -0.41
CA LEU A 97 -11.21 -17.55 0.50
C LEU A 97 -11.81 -17.28 1.88
N THR A 98 -11.67 -16.05 2.40
CA THR A 98 -12.29 -15.65 3.66
C THR A 98 -13.81 -15.76 3.61
N ARG A 99 -14.47 -15.26 2.55
CA ARG A 99 -15.94 -15.40 2.40
C ARG A 99 -16.34 -16.86 2.44
N THR A 100 -15.65 -17.70 1.67
CA THR A 100 -15.96 -19.13 1.54
C THR A 100 -15.87 -19.84 2.89
N LEU A 101 -14.76 -19.65 3.61
CA LEU A 101 -14.54 -20.31 4.90
C LEU A 101 -15.44 -19.74 6.00
N PHE A 102 -15.66 -18.42 6.02
CA PHE A 102 -16.50 -17.79 7.03
C PHE A 102 -17.96 -18.24 6.93
N LEU A 103 -18.55 -18.23 5.73
CA LEU A 103 -19.96 -18.59 5.55
C LEU A 103 -20.25 -20.07 5.85
N GLN A 104 -19.23 -20.94 5.83
CA GLN A 104 -19.33 -22.34 6.24
C GLN A 104 -19.18 -22.55 7.76
N SER A 105 -18.67 -21.55 8.47
CA SER A 105 -18.38 -21.63 9.91
C SER A 105 -19.64 -21.65 10.77
N ASP A 106 -19.52 -22.21 11.97
CA ASP A 106 -20.60 -22.17 12.94
C ASP A 106 -20.87 -20.75 13.47
N VAL A 107 -19.89 -19.84 13.36
CA VAL A 107 -20.06 -18.42 13.68
C VAL A 107 -21.07 -17.78 12.73
N ALA A 108 -20.92 -17.97 11.42
CA ALA A 108 -21.87 -17.43 10.45
C ALA A 108 -23.28 -17.98 10.67
N LYS A 109 -23.41 -19.29 10.93
CA LYS A 109 -24.70 -19.93 11.25
C LYS A 109 -25.32 -19.35 12.53
N LYS A 110 -24.53 -19.25 13.61
CA LYS A 110 -24.97 -18.75 14.92
C LYS A 110 -25.53 -17.33 14.84
N TYR A 111 -24.89 -16.47 14.06
CA TYR A 111 -25.29 -15.06 13.91
C TYR A 111 -26.22 -14.81 12.71
N GLY A 112 -26.65 -15.87 12.00
CA GLY A 112 -27.56 -15.76 10.86
C GLY A 112 -26.97 -15.04 9.65
N ILE A 113 -25.64 -14.98 9.53
CA ILE A 113 -24.94 -14.28 8.45
C ILE A 113 -24.91 -15.18 7.21
N LYS A 114 -25.53 -14.72 6.14
CA LYS A 114 -25.64 -15.42 4.85
C LYS A 114 -24.67 -14.88 3.81
N ASP A 115 -24.15 -13.67 4.00
CA ASP A 115 -23.25 -13.03 3.05
C ASP A 115 -22.29 -12.04 3.74
N VAL A 116 -21.11 -11.85 3.13
CA VAL A 116 -20.14 -10.83 3.52
C VAL A 116 -19.75 -10.07 2.25
N VAL A 117 -20.16 -8.81 2.15
CA VAL A 117 -19.86 -7.95 1.00
C VAL A 117 -18.60 -7.14 1.29
N PHE A 118 -17.53 -7.48 0.57
CA PHE A 118 -16.29 -6.72 0.60
C PHE A 118 -16.36 -5.53 -0.37
N ARG A 119 -15.95 -4.36 0.10
CA ARG A 119 -15.83 -3.13 -0.69
C ARG A 119 -14.34 -2.73 -0.77
N PRO A 120 -13.60 -3.16 -1.81
CA PRO A 120 -12.20 -2.81 -2.00
C PRO A 120 -12.09 -1.34 -2.44
N LEU A 121 -11.90 -0.43 -1.49
CA LEU A 121 -11.98 1.01 -1.71
C LEU A 121 -10.71 1.72 -1.24
N ALA A 122 -10.40 2.85 -1.87
CA ALA A 122 -9.31 3.71 -1.44
C ALA A 122 -9.62 4.31 -0.05
N ALA A 123 -8.58 4.55 0.76
CA ALA A 123 -8.71 5.01 2.14
C ALA A 123 -9.55 6.29 2.29
N ALA A 124 -9.42 7.23 1.34
CA ALA A 124 -10.19 8.48 1.32
C ALA A 124 -11.71 8.27 1.27
N GLN A 125 -12.17 7.13 0.74
CA GLN A 125 -13.60 6.82 0.61
C GLN A 125 -14.19 6.21 1.88
N TRP A 126 -13.37 5.79 2.85
CA TRP A 126 -13.87 5.02 4.01
C TRP A 126 -14.70 5.86 4.98
N ARG A 127 -14.24 7.08 5.32
CA ARG A 127 -14.91 7.92 6.33
C ARG A 127 -16.36 8.25 5.96
N PRO A 128 -16.66 8.76 4.75
CA PRO A 128 -18.04 9.08 4.40
C PRO A 128 -18.96 7.85 4.45
N ILE A 129 -18.45 6.66 4.10
CA ILE A 129 -19.23 5.41 4.13
C ILE A 129 -19.51 4.98 5.58
N ILE A 130 -18.51 5.08 6.47
CA ILE A 130 -18.67 4.78 7.90
C ILE A 130 -19.68 5.74 8.53
N GLU A 131 -19.56 7.04 8.28
CA GLU A 131 -20.46 8.07 8.82
C GLU A 131 -21.90 7.86 8.37
N GLN A 132 -22.11 7.45 7.12
CA GLN A 132 -23.42 7.12 6.57
C GLN A 132 -23.99 5.78 7.09
N GLY A 133 -23.25 5.04 7.92
CA GLY A 133 -23.68 3.75 8.46
C GLY A 133 -23.80 2.64 7.41
N GLN A 134 -23.00 2.73 6.34
CA GLN A 134 -23.03 1.80 5.20
C GLN A 134 -21.94 0.72 5.28
N ALA A 135 -21.30 0.56 6.44
CA ALA A 135 -20.27 -0.43 6.70
C ALA A 135 -20.36 -0.96 8.14
N ASP A 136 -19.90 -2.20 8.33
CA ASP A 136 -19.88 -2.89 9.62
C ASP A 136 -18.46 -3.11 10.13
N VAL A 137 -17.54 -3.44 9.22
CA VAL A 137 -16.15 -3.78 9.54
C VAL A 137 -15.21 -3.03 8.60
N ALA A 138 -14.05 -2.66 9.12
CA ALA A 138 -12.90 -2.18 8.37
C ALA A 138 -11.80 -3.23 8.48
N TRP A 139 -11.18 -3.63 7.36
CA TRP A 139 -10.16 -4.68 7.34
C TRP A 139 -9.06 -4.44 6.31
N GLY A 140 -7.83 -4.30 6.79
CA GLY A 140 -6.65 -4.12 5.95
C GLY A 140 -6.40 -2.67 5.55
N GLY A 141 -5.14 -2.31 5.36
CA GLY A 141 -4.73 -0.94 5.00
C GLY A 141 -3.73 -0.30 5.95
N GLY A 142 -3.25 -1.09 6.93
CA GLY A 142 -2.18 -0.72 7.86
C GLY A 142 -2.64 0.10 9.07
N PRO A 143 -1.85 0.11 10.17
CA PRO A 143 -2.19 0.80 11.41
C PRO A 143 -2.46 2.29 11.25
N THR A 144 -1.72 2.99 10.38
CA THR A 144 -1.87 4.44 10.19
C THR A 144 -3.29 4.85 9.79
N LEU A 145 -3.91 4.13 8.84
CA LEU A 145 -5.30 4.37 8.46
C LEU A 145 -6.24 4.15 9.64
N PHE A 146 -6.06 3.05 10.38
CA PHE A 146 -6.94 2.68 11.48
C PHE A 146 -6.77 3.58 12.70
N ASP A 147 -5.57 4.05 12.98
CA ASP A 147 -5.30 5.03 14.03
C ASP A 147 -5.87 6.40 13.68
N SER A 148 -5.88 6.75 12.40
CA SER A 148 -6.56 7.95 11.92
C SER A 148 -8.08 7.82 12.10
N LEU A 149 -8.69 6.69 11.74
CA LEU A 149 -10.11 6.41 12.01
C LEU A 149 -10.44 6.37 13.51
N TYR A 150 -9.53 5.83 14.34
CA TYR A 150 -9.67 5.83 15.79
C TYR A 150 -9.68 7.25 16.36
N LYS A 151 -8.73 8.10 15.95
CA LYS A 151 -8.66 9.52 16.34
C LYS A 151 -9.92 10.28 15.94
N ASP A 152 -10.48 9.99 14.77
CA ASP A 152 -11.73 10.58 14.28
C ASP A 152 -12.99 10.01 14.98
N GLY A 153 -12.82 9.05 15.91
CA GLY A 153 -13.92 8.42 16.63
C GLY A 153 -14.82 7.57 15.73
N LEU A 154 -14.26 6.99 14.66
CA LEU A 154 -14.96 6.18 13.66
C LEU A 154 -14.86 4.67 13.89
N LEU A 155 -14.14 4.23 14.93
CA LEU A 155 -14.06 2.82 15.35
C LEU A 155 -14.82 2.60 16.65
N LEU A 156 -15.48 1.44 16.77
CA LEU A 156 -16.10 1.00 18.02
C LEU A 156 -15.12 0.14 18.82
N PRO A 157 -15.14 0.21 20.16
CA PRO A 157 -14.36 -0.71 20.98
C PRO A 157 -14.90 -2.15 20.82
N LEU A 158 -14.00 -3.13 20.77
CA LEU A 158 -14.31 -4.55 20.64
C LEU A 158 -14.64 -5.11 22.03
N GLU A 159 -15.93 -5.21 22.35
CA GLU A 159 -16.39 -5.46 23.73
C GLU A 159 -17.09 -6.80 23.96
N GLY A 160 -17.55 -7.48 22.90
CA GLY A 160 -18.20 -8.77 23.00
C GLY A 160 -17.30 -9.86 23.60
N ASP A 161 -17.90 -10.82 24.28
CA ASP A 161 -17.17 -11.88 24.98
C ASP A 161 -16.34 -12.75 24.03
N GLU A 162 -16.91 -13.12 22.87
CA GLU A 162 -16.22 -13.91 21.85
C GLU A 162 -14.98 -13.19 21.29
N VAL A 163 -15.12 -11.89 20.98
CA VAL A 163 -13.99 -11.11 20.44
C VAL A 163 -12.93 -10.84 21.51
N LYS A 164 -13.31 -10.66 22.79
CA LYS A 164 -12.34 -10.57 23.89
C LYS A 164 -11.53 -11.86 24.06
N VAL A 165 -12.18 -13.03 24.01
CA VAL A 165 -11.51 -14.34 24.06
C VAL A 165 -10.59 -14.51 22.85
N ALA A 166 -11.01 -14.09 21.67
CA ALA A 166 -10.18 -14.12 20.47
C ALA A 166 -8.95 -13.21 20.58
N ILE A 167 -9.13 -11.95 21.01
CA ILE A 167 -8.04 -10.98 21.22
C ILE A 167 -7.01 -11.49 22.24
N ALA A 168 -7.44 -12.20 23.29
CA ALA A 168 -6.53 -12.75 24.30
C ALA A 168 -5.53 -13.77 23.74
N GLN A 169 -5.78 -14.34 22.56
CA GLN A 169 -4.85 -15.25 21.87
C GLN A 169 -3.80 -14.51 21.04
N ILE A 170 -3.97 -13.20 20.83
CA ILE A 170 -3.10 -12.39 19.99
C ILE A 170 -1.98 -11.80 20.86
N PRO A 171 -0.70 -11.97 20.47
CA PRO A 171 0.40 -11.29 21.14
C PRO A 171 0.17 -9.77 21.14
N LYS A 172 0.35 -9.11 22.28
CA LYS A 172 0.16 -7.64 22.37
C LYS A 172 1.15 -6.88 21.50
N THR A 173 2.38 -7.39 21.42
CA THR A 173 3.45 -6.84 20.60
C THR A 173 4.20 -7.94 19.87
N ILE A 174 4.72 -7.61 18.69
CA ILE A 174 5.67 -8.42 17.92
C ILE A 174 6.78 -7.47 17.47
N ALA A 175 8.05 -7.86 17.68
CA ALA A 175 9.22 -7.01 17.47
C ALA A 175 9.12 -5.60 18.11
N GLY A 176 8.42 -5.46 19.23
CA GLY A 176 8.21 -4.17 19.92
C GLY A 176 7.07 -3.31 19.35
N MET A 177 6.44 -3.72 18.25
CA MET A 177 5.33 -3.00 17.62
C MET A 177 3.97 -3.53 18.09
N PRO A 178 2.98 -2.65 18.35
CA PRO A 178 1.67 -3.07 18.86
C PRO A 178 0.87 -3.82 17.79
N MET A 179 0.26 -4.95 18.18
CA MET A 179 -0.66 -5.72 17.32
C MET A 179 -2.12 -5.33 17.54
N MET A 180 -2.38 -4.31 18.35
CA MET A 180 -3.72 -3.79 18.63
C MET A 180 -3.64 -2.36 19.12
N ARG A 181 -4.71 -1.58 18.90
CA ARG A 181 -4.86 -0.24 19.47
C ARG A 181 -5.72 -0.30 20.71
N THR A 182 -5.10 -0.06 21.85
CA THR A 182 -5.78 0.16 23.12
C THR A 182 -5.93 1.65 23.38
N GLY A 183 -7.16 2.10 23.63
CA GLY A 183 -7.45 3.47 23.99
C GLY A 183 -7.10 3.80 25.45
N PRO A 184 -7.15 5.09 25.85
CA PRO A 184 -6.96 5.50 27.25
C PRO A 184 -7.99 4.89 28.22
N ASP A 185 -9.13 4.47 27.69
CA ASP A 185 -10.19 3.74 28.39
C ASP A 185 -9.88 2.25 28.64
N GLY A 186 -8.71 1.78 28.18
CA GLY A 186 -8.29 0.38 28.29
C GLY A 186 -8.97 -0.56 27.29
N LYS A 187 -9.77 -0.04 26.35
CA LYS A 187 -10.50 -0.86 25.35
C LYS A 187 -9.71 -0.99 24.07
N VAL A 188 -9.89 -2.11 23.38
CA VAL A 188 -9.26 -2.38 22.06
C VAL A 188 -10.18 -1.88 20.96
N TYR A 189 -9.67 -1.06 20.03
CA TYR A 189 -10.43 -0.48 18.93
C TYR A 189 -10.12 -1.11 17.57
N TRP A 190 -8.92 -1.64 17.41
CA TRP A 190 -8.57 -2.52 16.31
C TRP A 190 -7.56 -3.56 16.79
N VAL A 191 -7.56 -4.72 16.15
CA VAL A 191 -6.62 -5.81 16.39
C VAL A 191 -6.05 -6.28 15.06
N ALA A 192 -4.79 -6.69 15.04
CA ALA A 192 -4.15 -7.20 13.85
C ALA A 192 -4.78 -8.55 13.45
N TRP A 193 -4.83 -8.80 12.15
CA TRP A 193 -5.17 -10.09 11.54
C TRP A 193 -3.91 -10.80 11.04
N ALA A 194 -2.96 -10.08 10.47
CA ALA A 194 -1.69 -10.63 9.99
C ALA A 194 -0.53 -9.77 10.49
N VAL A 195 0.66 -10.37 10.53
CA VAL A 195 1.90 -9.63 10.73
C VAL A 195 2.49 -9.33 9.36
N SER A 196 3.02 -8.13 9.19
CA SER A 196 3.78 -7.75 8.01
C SER A 196 5.13 -7.18 8.44
N SER A 197 6.19 -7.73 7.88
CA SER A 197 7.52 -7.15 7.93
C SER A 197 7.89 -6.54 6.58
N PHE A 198 8.75 -5.54 6.61
CA PHE A 198 9.24 -4.84 5.42
C PHE A 198 10.71 -5.16 5.21
N GLY A 199 11.09 -5.44 3.96
CA GLY A 199 12.42 -5.96 3.70
C GLY A 199 12.82 -5.97 2.23
N ILE A 200 13.77 -6.84 1.94
CA ILE A 200 14.45 -6.91 0.65
C ILE A 200 14.28 -8.32 0.11
N THR A 201 13.57 -8.47 -1.01
CA THR A 201 13.61 -9.73 -1.76
C THR A 201 14.82 -9.67 -2.67
N ILE A 202 15.66 -10.69 -2.63
CA ILE A 202 16.87 -10.80 -3.46
C ILE A 202 16.77 -11.97 -4.41
N ASN A 203 17.53 -11.91 -5.50
CA ASN A 203 17.86 -13.03 -6.36
C ASN A 203 19.34 -13.36 -6.17
N THR A 204 19.62 -14.42 -5.42
CA THR A 204 20.98 -14.82 -5.00
C THR A 204 21.88 -15.17 -6.20
N LYS A 205 21.31 -15.76 -7.25
CA LYS A 205 22.02 -16.07 -8.50
C LYS A 205 22.43 -14.81 -9.24
N VAL A 206 21.53 -13.82 -9.36
CA VAL A 206 21.84 -12.52 -9.98
C VAL A 206 22.94 -11.80 -9.19
N LEU A 207 22.80 -11.68 -7.87
CA LEU A 207 23.82 -11.02 -7.03
C LEU A 207 25.19 -11.70 -7.16
N LYS A 208 25.24 -13.04 -7.18
CA LYS A 208 26.48 -13.79 -7.40
C LYS A 208 27.08 -13.53 -8.79
N THR A 209 26.25 -13.43 -9.82
CA THR A 209 26.69 -13.18 -11.21
C THR A 209 27.30 -11.80 -11.37
N VAL A 210 26.71 -10.78 -10.73
CA VAL A 210 27.20 -9.39 -10.74
C VAL A 210 28.40 -9.19 -9.79
N GLY A 211 28.63 -10.13 -8.86
CA GLY A 211 29.72 -10.09 -7.89
C GLY A 211 29.40 -9.22 -6.67
N LEU A 212 28.14 -9.25 -6.21
CA LEU A 212 27.64 -8.47 -5.08
C LEU A 212 27.25 -9.36 -3.89
N PRO A 213 27.50 -8.91 -2.65
CA PRO A 213 27.06 -9.61 -1.46
C PRO A 213 25.54 -9.45 -1.25
N GLU A 214 24.92 -10.39 -0.54
CA GLU A 214 23.56 -10.22 -0.04
C GLU A 214 23.47 -8.95 0.84
N PRO A 215 22.46 -8.09 0.65
CA PRO A 215 22.27 -6.90 1.46
C PRO A 215 21.75 -7.32 2.84
N LYS A 216 22.14 -6.58 3.88
CA LYS A 216 21.72 -6.80 5.27
C LYS A 216 20.93 -5.63 5.84
N SER A 217 21.04 -4.46 5.21
CA SER A 217 20.43 -3.21 5.60
C SER A 217 19.88 -2.46 4.38
N TRP A 218 19.03 -1.45 4.62
CA TRP A 218 18.59 -0.56 3.55
C TRP A 218 19.76 0.20 2.90
N ALA A 219 20.75 0.61 3.71
CA ALA A 219 21.93 1.33 3.23
C ALA A 219 22.82 0.51 2.29
N ASP A 220 22.79 -0.83 2.36
CA ASP A 220 23.57 -1.67 1.43
C ASP A 220 23.14 -1.46 -0.03
N LEU A 221 21.83 -1.32 -0.26
CA LEU A 221 21.26 -1.06 -1.59
C LEU A 221 21.65 0.32 -2.14
N ALA A 222 21.96 1.27 -1.25
CA ALA A 222 22.41 2.62 -1.56
C ALA A 222 23.94 2.76 -1.70
N SER A 223 24.69 1.68 -1.49
CA SER A 223 26.15 1.74 -1.39
C SER A 223 26.84 1.92 -2.75
N LEU A 224 28.04 2.50 -2.73
CA LEU A 224 28.96 2.53 -3.88
C LEU A 224 29.28 1.12 -4.39
N ASN A 225 29.30 0.12 -3.49
CA ASN A 225 29.55 -1.27 -3.89
C ASN A 225 28.40 -1.82 -4.74
N TYR A 226 27.15 -1.55 -4.39
CA TYR A 226 25.99 -1.90 -5.22
C TYR A 226 25.98 -1.15 -6.56
N GLY A 227 26.62 0.02 -6.62
CA GLY A 227 26.88 0.76 -7.86
C GLY A 227 27.69 0.00 -8.92
N LYS A 228 28.40 -1.08 -8.56
CA LYS A 228 29.07 -1.95 -9.55
C LYS A 228 28.10 -2.51 -10.60
N GLY A 229 26.84 -2.74 -10.25
CA GLY A 229 25.82 -3.15 -11.21
C GLY A 229 25.61 -2.12 -12.32
N VAL A 230 25.53 -0.84 -11.93
CA VAL A 230 25.38 0.29 -12.88
C VAL A 230 26.55 0.32 -13.87
N LEU A 231 27.79 0.13 -13.40
CA LEU A 231 28.98 0.06 -14.25
C LEU A 231 28.99 -1.14 -15.21
N GLN A 232 28.25 -2.20 -14.88
CA GLN A 232 28.07 -3.38 -15.73
C GLN A 232 26.81 -3.26 -16.64
N GLY A 233 26.10 -2.14 -16.61
CA GLY A 233 24.86 -1.95 -17.36
C GLY A 233 23.67 -2.77 -16.81
N PHE A 234 23.71 -3.18 -15.54
CA PHE A 234 22.69 -4.00 -14.91
C PHE A 234 22.08 -3.33 -13.66
N PRO A 235 20.76 -3.06 -13.62
CA PRO A 235 20.12 -2.45 -12.46
C PRO A 235 20.00 -3.48 -11.32
N VAL A 236 20.80 -3.35 -10.26
CA VAL A 236 20.78 -4.36 -9.18
C VAL A 236 19.67 -4.09 -8.19
N ALA A 237 19.39 -2.83 -7.87
CA ALA A 237 18.35 -2.46 -6.91
C ALA A 237 16.98 -2.25 -7.58
N GLY A 238 15.91 -2.28 -6.79
CA GLY A 238 14.56 -1.96 -7.26
C GLY A 238 13.66 -1.46 -6.14
N LEU A 239 12.83 -0.48 -6.47
CA LEU A 239 11.78 0.05 -5.61
C LEU A 239 10.60 0.54 -6.47
N ALA A 240 9.47 0.83 -5.85
CA ALA A 240 8.28 1.30 -6.55
C ALA A 240 8.05 2.80 -6.34
N ARG A 241 7.31 3.42 -7.27
CA ARG A 241 6.70 4.75 -7.07
C ARG A 241 5.88 4.75 -5.80
N LEU A 242 6.18 5.66 -4.88
CA LEU A 242 5.54 5.71 -3.57
C LEU A 242 4.04 6.05 -3.69
N THR A 243 3.68 6.95 -4.60
CA THR A 243 2.26 7.28 -4.89
C THR A 243 1.44 6.08 -5.41
N GLN A 244 2.09 5.00 -5.85
CA GLN A 244 1.47 3.82 -6.44
C GLN A 244 1.67 2.54 -5.60
N SER A 245 2.41 2.61 -4.49
CA SER A 245 2.66 1.45 -3.63
C SER A 245 2.72 1.81 -2.15
N THR A 246 1.68 1.42 -1.41
CA THR A 246 1.61 1.62 0.04
C THR A 246 2.76 0.95 0.81
N SER A 247 3.18 -0.23 0.37
CA SER A 247 4.28 -0.96 1.00
C SER A 247 5.63 -0.26 0.81
N ASN A 248 5.89 0.31 -0.37
CA ASN A 248 7.12 1.04 -0.62
C ASN A 248 7.10 2.42 0.06
N THR A 249 5.94 3.08 0.15
CA THR A 249 5.79 4.28 1.00
C THR A 249 6.17 3.98 2.44
N ARG A 250 5.67 2.87 3.01
CA ARG A 250 6.05 2.44 4.36
C ARG A 250 7.54 2.13 4.48
N ILE A 251 8.16 1.49 3.48
CA ILE A 251 9.61 1.26 3.48
C ILE A 251 10.38 2.59 3.49
N ALA A 252 9.96 3.56 2.67
CA ALA A 252 10.57 4.89 2.68
C ALA A 252 10.43 5.58 4.04
N GLU A 253 9.27 5.52 4.68
CA GLU A 253 9.05 6.05 6.04
C GLU A 253 9.95 5.35 7.08
N ILE A 254 10.10 4.03 6.98
CA ILE A 254 10.97 3.24 7.84
C ILE A 254 12.42 3.71 7.68
N ILE A 255 12.89 3.88 6.45
CA ILE A 255 14.24 4.38 6.16
C ILE A 255 14.42 5.80 6.71
N LEU A 256 13.46 6.70 6.52
CA LEU A 256 13.53 8.07 7.04
C LEU A 256 13.59 8.13 8.57
N GLN A 257 12.90 7.21 9.28
CA GLN A 257 12.95 7.15 10.73
C GLN A 257 14.18 6.41 11.25
N ALA A 258 14.66 5.37 10.55
CA ALA A 258 15.84 4.59 10.93
C ALA A 258 17.13 5.40 10.79
N TYR A 259 17.25 6.19 9.71
CA TYR A 259 18.47 6.94 9.39
C TYR A 259 18.37 8.43 9.73
N GLY A 260 17.18 8.93 10.08
CA GLY A 260 16.88 10.36 10.15
C GLY A 260 16.59 10.95 8.76
N TRP A 261 15.95 12.12 8.75
CA TRP A 261 15.38 12.71 7.52
C TRP A 261 16.39 12.86 6.38
N ASP A 262 17.50 13.56 6.62
CA ASP A 262 18.49 13.85 5.58
C ASP A 262 19.18 12.58 5.06
N GLN A 263 19.67 11.72 5.97
CA GLN A 263 20.38 10.50 5.59
C GLN A 263 19.43 9.44 5.01
N GLY A 264 18.19 9.38 5.47
CA GLY A 264 17.16 8.51 4.90
C GLY A 264 16.88 8.87 3.44
N TRP A 265 16.74 10.15 3.10
CA TRP A 265 16.62 10.59 1.70
C TRP A 265 17.86 10.25 0.87
N VAL A 266 19.06 10.27 1.46
CA VAL A 266 20.27 9.78 0.77
C VAL A 266 20.15 8.29 0.44
N VAL A 267 19.75 7.46 1.40
CA VAL A 267 19.56 6.01 1.19
C VAL A 267 18.51 5.73 0.11
N ILE A 268 17.36 6.42 0.17
CA ILE A 268 16.26 6.27 -0.81
C ILE A 268 16.73 6.67 -2.22
N THR A 269 17.35 7.84 -2.35
CA THR A 269 17.81 8.38 -3.64
C THR A 269 18.88 7.49 -4.27
N LEU A 270 19.87 7.05 -3.50
CA LEU A 270 20.95 6.22 -4.03
C LEU A 270 20.51 4.77 -4.30
N THR A 271 19.50 4.26 -3.60
CA THR A 271 18.85 3.00 -3.97
C THR A 271 18.21 3.10 -5.35
N ALA A 272 17.51 4.20 -5.65
CA ALA A 272 16.95 4.45 -6.98
C ALA A 272 18.05 4.63 -8.04
N ALA A 273 19.16 5.29 -7.69
CA ALA A 273 20.30 5.48 -8.59
C ALA A 273 21.01 4.15 -8.94
N ASN A 274 21.05 3.18 -8.01
CA ASN A 274 21.61 1.84 -8.20
C ASN A 274 20.66 0.87 -8.94
N GLY A 275 19.47 1.30 -9.32
CA GLY A 275 18.38 0.39 -9.62
C GLY A 275 17.34 0.91 -10.60
N LYS A 276 16.13 0.36 -10.50
CA LYS A 276 14.97 0.73 -11.31
C LYS A 276 13.79 1.11 -10.41
N ILE A 277 13.03 2.11 -10.87
CA ILE A 277 11.78 2.54 -10.24
C ILE A 277 10.61 1.91 -11.00
N PHE A 278 9.80 1.11 -10.30
CA PHE A 278 8.66 0.39 -10.85
C PHE A 278 7.33 1.10 -10.53
N GLY A 279 6.26 0.75 -11.26
CA GLY A 279 4.93 1.31 -11.00
C GLY A 279 4.22 0.74 -9.76
N GLY A 280 4.72 -0.35 -9.18
CA GLY A 280 4.07 -0.99 -8.03
C GLY A 280 4.97 -2.04 -7.39
N SER A 281 4.65 -2.44 -6.16
CA SER A 281 5.45 -3.40 -5.39
C SER A 281 5.41 -4.82 -5.97
N GLU A 282 4.35 -5.17 -6.68
CA GLU A 282 4.19 -6.41 -7.43
C GLU A 282 5.24 -6.50 -8.54
N ALA A 283 5.42 -5.40 -9.30
CA ALA A 283 6.40 -5.35 -10.37
C ALA A 283 7.84 -5.42 -9.86
N VAL A 284 8.12 -4.88 -8.66
CA VAL A 284 9.42 -5.07 -7.99
C VAL A 284 9.64 -6.54 -7.66
N ARG A 285 8.66 -7.21 -7.04
CA ARG A 285 8.71 -8.65 -6.73
C ARG A 285 8.97 -9.47 -8.01
N ASP A 286 8.19 -9.23 -9.05
CA ASP A 286 8.25 -10.00 -10.29
C ASP A 286 9.61 -9.82 -10.99
N ALA A 287 10.18 -8.61 -10.95
CA ALA A 287 11.52 -8.35 -11.47
C ALA A 287 12.61 -9.13 -10.71
N VAL A 288 12.50 -9.25 -9.37
CA VAL A 288 13.43 -10.10 -8.60
C VAL A 288 13.28 -11.57 -8.97
N ILE A 289 12.04 -12.06 -9.09
CA ILE A 289 11.74 -13.45 -9.48
C ILE A 289 12.32 -13.76 -10.86
N ALA A 290 12.11 -12.87 -11.83
CA ALA A 290 12.61 -13.00 -13.19
C ALA A 290 14.14 -12.87 -13.29
N GLY A 291 14.77 -12.24 -12.29
CA GLY A 291 16.20 -11.93 -12.30
C GLY A 291 16.55 -10.68 -13.12
N ASP A 292 15.56 -9.82 -13.40
CA ASP A 292 15.75 -8.52 -14.05
C ASP A 292 16.47 -7.53 -13.12
N ILE A 293 16.36 -7.74 -11.80
CA ILE A 293 17.10 -7.03 -10.76
C ILE A 293 17.62 -8.03 -9.71
N GLY A 294 18.64 -7.62 -8.94
CA GLY A 294 19.25 -8.47 -7.90
C GLY A 294 18.61 -8.34 -6.52
N ALA A 295 18.06 -7.19 -6.17
CA ALA A 295 17.48 -6.89 -4.86
C ALA A 295 16.39 -5.83 -4.97
N GLY A 296 15.24 -6.04 -4.33
CA GLY A 296 14.10 -5.14 -4.42
C GLY A 296 13.38 -4.91 -3.09
N TRP A 297 12.91 -3.68 -2.87
CA TRP A 297 12.04 -3.32 -1.75
C TRP A 297 10.71 -4.06 -1.85
N THR A 298 10.42 -4.87 -0.85
CA THR A 298 9.23 -5.72 -0.83
C THR A 298 8.70 -5.88 0.59
N ILE A 299 7.44 -6.29 0.66
CA ILE A 299 6.82 -6.76 1.88
C ILE A 299 6.93 -8.28 1.95
N ASP A 300 6.89 -8.82 3.15
CA ASP A 300 7.19 -10.22 3.43
C ASP A 300 6.46 -11.25 2.58
N PHE A 301 5.14 -11.15 2.41
CA PHE A 301 4.38 -12.11 1.62
C PHE A 301 4.78 -12.10 0.14
N TYR A 302 5.31 -10.99 -0.39
CA TYR A 302 5.93 -10.98 -1.72
C TYR A 302 7.26 -11.70 -1.74
N GLY A 303 8.09 -11.52 -0.70
CA GLY A 303 9.34 -12.26 -0.56
C GLY A 303 9.13 -13.76 -0.38
N TYR A 304 8.18 -14.17 0.48
CA TYR A 304 7.82 -15.57 0.66
C TYR A 304 7.27 -16.18 -0.62
N THR A 305 6.44 -15.43 -1.37
CA THR A 305 5.90 -15.88 -2.66
C THR A 305 7.00 -16.02 -3.70
N ALA A 306 7.96 -15.09 -3.74
CA ALA A 306 9.12 -15.20 -4.61
C ALA A 306 9.91 -16.49 -4.31
N GLN A 307 10.17 -16.80 -3.03
CA GLN A 307 10.87 -18.02 -2.62
C GLN A 307 10.17 -19.31 -3.08
N LEU A 308 8.83 -19.30 -3.13
CA LEU A 308 8.05 -20.43 -3.64
C LEU A 308 8.12 -20.55 -5.17
N GLN A 309 8.21 -19.43 -5.90
CA GLN A 309 8.21 -19.40 -7.36
C GLN A 309 9.60 -19.60 -7.97
N ASN A 310 10.64 -19.09 -7.31
CA ASN A 310 12.02 -19.20 -7.75
C ASN A 310 12.94 -19.49 -6.54
N PRO A 311 13.57 -20.68 -6.48
CA PRO A 311 14.43 -21.07 -5.36
C PRO A 311 15.73 -20.25 -5.24
N ASP A 312 16.11 -19.50 -6.29
CA ASP A 312 17.23 -18.56 -6.21
C ASP A 312 16.86 -17.28 -5.45
N THR A 313 15.58 -17.07 -5.11
CA THR A 313 15.14 -15.88 -4.38
C THR A 313 15.10 -16.10 -2.87
N LYS A 314 15.26 -15.00 -2.13
CA LYS A 314 15.27 -15.00 -0.67
C LYS A 314 14.74 -13.68 -0.13
N TYR A 315 13.97 -13.73 0.95
CA TYR A 315 13.53 -12.54 1.66
C TYR A 315 14.46 -12.23 2.84
N ILE A 316 14.97 -11.00 2.88
CA ILE A 316 15.82 -10.48 3.94
C ILE A 316 15.01 -9.48 4.75
N ILE A 317 15.06 -9.62 6.07
CA ILE A 317 14.47 -8.68 7.04
C ILE A 317 15.61 -7.86 7.64
N PRO A 318 15.79 -6.58 7.24
CA PRO A 318 16.82 -5.72 7.80
C PRO A 318 16.59 -5.46 9.30
N PRO A 319 17.64 -5.36 10.14
CA PRO A 319 17.48 -5.06 11.57
C PRO A 319 16.94 -3.65 11.83
N ASP A 320 17.19 -2.73 10.89
CA ASP A 320 16.72 -1.35 10.83
C ASP A 320 15.34 -1.21 10.15
N THR A 321 14.56 -2.31 10.09
CA THR A 321 13.17 -2.30 9.62
C THR A 321 12.17 -2.05 10.74
N SER A 322 10.88 -2.10 10.42
CA SER A 322 9.76 -2.21 11.35
C SER A 322 8.84 -3.37 10.96
N VAL A 323 8.01 -3.83 11.90
CA VAL A 323 6.89 -4.75 11.63
C VAL A 323 5.59 -4.03 11.93
N ASN A 324 4.51 -4.40 11.28
CA ASN A 324 3.18 -3.93 11.66
C ASN A 324 2.15 -5.05 11.67
N GLY A 325 1.11 -4.84 12.46
CA GLY A 325 -0.08 -5.67 12.40
C GLY A 325 -1.05 -5.11 11.36
N ASP A 326 -1.49 -5.91 10.41
CA ASP A 326 -2.51 -5.50 9.44
C ASP A 326 -3.89 -5.56 10.11
N PRO A 327 -4.56 -4.41 10.35
CA PRO A 327 -5.64 -4.33 11.33
C PRO A 327 -7.02 -4.73 10.79
N ILE A 328 -7.87 -5.15 11.71
CA ILE A 328 -9.31 -5.32 11.54
C ILE A 328 -10.05 -4.65 12.72
N ALA A 329 -11.19 -4.00 12.44
CA ALA A 329 -11.97 -3.25 13.41
C ALA A 329 -13.46 -3.24 13.06
N VAL A 330 -14.31 -3.02 14.07
CA VAL A 330 -15.73 -2.72 13.89
C VAL A 330 -15.89 -1.21 13.79
N VAL A 331 -16.61 -0.73 12.77
CA VAL A 331 -16.75 0.71 12.51
C VAL A 331 -17.97 1.31 13.20
N LYS A 332 -17.93 2.61 13.43
CA LYS A 332 -19.05 3.39 13.99
C LYS A 332 -20.28 3.31 13.08
N ASN A 333 -21.45 3.53 13.67
CA ASN A 333 -22.77 3.53 13.02
C ASN A 333 -23.25 2.19 12.43
N THR A 334 -22.46 1.10 12.53
CA THR A 334 -22.94 -0.26 12.23
C THR A 334 -24.23 -0.57 12.98
N LYS A 335 -25.17 -1.23 12.31
CA LYS A 335 -26.38 -1.77 12.93
C LYS A 335 -26.23 -3.23 13.34
N CYS A 336 -25.06 -3.82 13.07
CA CYS A 336 -24.77 -5.24 13.19
C CYS A 336 -23.59 -5.53 14.11
N ARG A 337 -23.40 -4.73 15.17
CA ARG A 337 -22.23 -4.80 16.06
C ARG A 337 -21.90 -6.21 16.53
N ALA A 338 -22.87 -6.97 17.05
CA ALA A 338 -22.61 -8.32 17.57
C ALA A 338 -22.12 -9.29 16.47
N ALA A 339 -22.72 -9.24 15.29
CA ALA A 339 -22.31 -10.03 14.13
C ALA A 339 -20.94 -9.59 13.58
N ALA A 340 -20.68 -8.27 13.57
CA ALA A 340 -19.40 -7.71 13.15
C ALA A 340 -18.26 -8.10 14.09
N GLU A 341 -18.45 -8.00 15.42
CA GLU A 341 -17.46 -8.45 16.42
C GLU A 341 -17.21 -9.96 16.32
N ALA A 342 -18.25 -10.77 16.06
CA ALA A 342 -18.09 -12.21 15.83
C ALA A 342 -17.30 -12.52 14.55
N PHE A 343 -17.50 -11.76 13.47
CA PHE A 343 -16.67 -11.85 12.26
C PHE A 343 -15.21 -11.51 12.56
N VAL A 344 -14.94 -10.41 13.30
CA VAL A 344 -13.58 -10.05 13.74
C VAL A 344 -12.94 -11.18 14.56
N ALA A 345 -13.67 -11.72 15.54
CA ALA A 345 -13.22 -12.83 16.38
C ALA A 345 -12.84 -14.05 15.54
N TRP A 346 -13.66 -14.41 14.55
CA TRP A 346 -13.39 -15.51 13.63
C TRP A 346 -12.15 -15.24 12.77
N VAL A 347 -12.02 -14.05 12.16
CA VAL A 347 -10.89 -13.68 11.29
C VAL A 347 -9.54 -13.82 12.01
N ILE A 348 -9.45 -13.41 13.28
CA ILE A 348 -8.21 -13.48 14.05
C ILE A 348 -7.97 -14.83 14.75
N THR A 349 -8.89 -15.79 14.62
CA THR A 349 -8.77 -17.14 15.18
C THR A 349 -8.88 -18.20 14.09
N GLN A 350 -10.05 -18.81 13.90
CA GLN A 350 -10.29 -19.90 12.94
C GLN A 350 -9.96 -19.47 11.51
N GLY A 351 -10.26 -18.22 11.14
CA GLY A 351 -9.98 -17.64 9.84
C GLY A 351 -8.49 -17.44 9.55
N GLN A 352 -7.59 -17.59 10.53
CA GLN A 352 -6.14 -17.46 10.32
C GLN A 352 -5.60 -18.46 9.30
N VAL A 353 -6.27 -19.61 9.09
CA VAL A 353 -5.83 -20.60 8.09
C VAL A 353 -5.72 -20.03 6.67
N VAL A 354 -6.43 -18.93 6.38
CA VAL A 354 -6.37 -18.20 5.10
C VAL A 354 -4.94 -17.76 4.78
N VAL A 355 -4.14 -17.34 5.77
CA VAL A 355 -2.80 -16.78 5.51
C VAL A 355 -1.82 -17.82 4.95
N PHE A 356 -2.07 -19.11 5.20
CA PHE A 356 -1.20 -20.20 4.76
C PHE A 356 -1.41 -20.62 3.32
N ASP A 357 -2.49 -20.17 2.66
CA ASP A 357 -2.73 -20.44 1.25
C ASP A 357 -1.52 -19.94 0.43
N PRO A 358 -0.89 -20.77 -0.42
CA PRO A 358 0.30 -20.36 -1.18
C PRO A 358 0.11 -19.12 -2.07
N LYS A 359 -1.12 -18.77 -2.45
CA LYS A 359 -1.42 -17.54 -3.21
C LYS A 359 -1.47 -16.29 -2.32
N ILE A 360 -1.73 -16.46 -1.03
CA ILE A 360 -1.86 -15.37 -0.04
C ILE A 360 -0.54 -15.21 0.73
N ASN A 361 -0.05 -16.31 1.28
CA ASN A 361 1.28 -16.49 1.84
C ASN A 361 1.70 -15.43 2.87
N ARG A 362 0.82 -15.14 3.83
CA ARG A 362 1.03 -14.13 4.88
C ARG A 362 1.42 -14.75 6.21
N MET A 363 1.96 -13.92 7.09
CA MET A 363 2.30 -14.33 8.46
C MET A 363 1.06 -14.21 9.36
N PRO A 364 0.62 -15.27 10.05
CA PRO A 364 -0.46 -15.16 11.03
C PRO A 364 -0.03 -14.29 12.20
N VAL A 365 -0.98 -13.53 12.76
CA VAL A 365 -0.75 -12.84 14.03
C VAL A 365 -1.04 -13.73 15.24
N ASN A 366 -1.94 -14.71 15.06
CA ASN A 366 -2.26 -15.67 16.10
C ASN A 366 -1.33 -16.88 15.99
N PRO A 367 -0.43 -17.12 16.96
CA PRO A 367 0.51 -18.24 16.89
C PRO A 367 -0.21 -19.60 16.86
N ASN A 368 -1.44 -19.70 17.40
CA ASN A 368 -2.20 -20.94 17.37
C ASN A 368 -2.60 -21.37 15.95
N ALA A 369 -2.54 -20.47 14.97
CA ALA A 369 -2.75 -20.82 13.56
C ALA A 369 -1.78 -21.93 13.09
N PHE A 370 -0.54 -21.94 13.62
CA PHE A 370 0.44 -22.97 13.30
C PHE A 370 0.09 -24.36 13.83
N ASN A 371 -0.84 -24.48 14.77
CA ASN A 371 -1.31 -25.77 15.30
C ASN A 371 -2.36 -26.43 14.40
N THR A 372 -2.87 -25.72 13.40
CA THR A 372 -3.84 -26.24 12.42
C THR A 372 -3.17 -27.16 11.39
N PRO A 373 -3.91 -28.06 10.72
CA PRO A 373 -3.35 -28.89 9.65
C PRO A 373 -2.69 -28.08 8.51
N GLN A 374 -3.20 -26.89 8.21
CA GLN A 374 -2.63 -25.97 7.22
C GLN A 374 -1.32 -25.36 7.74
N GLY A 375 -1.30 -24.91 9.00
CA GLY A 375 -0.12 -24.33 9.62
C GLY A 375 1.03 -25.32 9.80
N GLN A 376 0.73 -26.58 10.16
CA GLN A 376 1.74 -27.65 10.27
C GLN A 376 2.45 -27.96 8.95
N LYS A 377 1.83 -27.63 7.80
CA LYS A 377 2.44 -27.77 6.48
C LYS A 377 3.35 -26.59 6.10
N ARG A 378 3.47 -25.57 6.96
CA ARG A 378 4.26 -24.35 6.72
C ARG A 378 5.38 -24.15 7.77
N PRO A 379 6.31 -25.12 7.93
CA PRO A 379 7.45 -24.96 8.84
C PRO A 379 8.36 -23.81 8.42
N ASP A 380 8.36 -23.45 7.14
CA ASP A 380 9.05 -22.28 6.58
C ASP A 380 8.53 -20.97 7.21
N LEU A 381 7.21 -20.75 7.23
CA LEU A 381 6.63 -19.57 7.86
C LEU A 381 6.78 -19.62 9.39
N LYS A 382 6.71 -20.81 10.01
CA LYS A 382 6.90 -20.93 11.46
C LYS A 382 8.28 -20.46 11.90
N ALA A 383 9.33 -20.86 11.16
CA ALA A 383 10.70 -20.41 11.44
C ALA A 383 10.83 -18.88 11.34
N ILE A 384 10.18 -18.26 10.36
CA ILE A 384 10.20 -16.81 10.19
C ILE A 384 9.38 -16.12 11.29
N TYR A 385 8.23 -16.67 11.69
CA TYR A 385 7.46 -16.17 12.83
C TYR A 385 8.32 -16.12 14.09
N ASP A 386 9.05 -17.21 14.37
CA ASP A 386 9.93 -17.29 15.54
C ASP A 386 11.08 -16.27 15.46
N GLN A 387 11.63 -16.05 14.27
CA GLN A 387 12.61 -14.99 14.04
C GLN A 387 12.01 -13.61 14.35
N LEU A 388 10.79 -13.31 13.89
CA LEU A 388 10.10 -12.03 14.14
C LEU A 388 9.90 -11.77 15.64
N LEU A 389 9.67 -12.80 16.45
CA LEU A 389 9.53 -12.65 17.91
C LEU A 389 10.83 -12.18 18.59
N THR A 390 11.98 -12.48 17.98
CA THR A 390 13.31 -12.11 18.51
C THR A 390 13.87 -10.83 17.89
N LEU A 391 13.24 -10.33 16.82
CA LEU A 391 13.71 -9.19 16.08
C LEU A 391 13.58 -7.92 16.92
N LYS A 392 14.66 -7.13 16.97
CA LYS A 392 14.63 -5.77 17.47
C LYS A 392 14.58 -4.83 16.29
N THR A 393 13.42 -4.23 16.05
CA THR A 393 13.20 -3.25 15.00
C THR A 393 13.33 -1.82 15.52
N ILE A 394 13.29 -0.85 14.61
CA ILE A 394 13.14 0.56 15.01
C ILE A 394 11.84 0.77 15.78
N ASN A 395 11.84 1.75 16.68
CA ASN A 395 10.62 2.24 17.32
C ASN A 395 9.88 3.17 16.36
N PHE A 396 9.18 2.58 15.39
CA PHE A 396 8.51 3.33 14.34
C PHE A 396 7.35 4.16 14.91
N ASN A 397 7.29 5.43 14.52
CA ASN A 397 6.26 6.37 14.93
C ASN A 397 5.25 6.58 13.79
N ASP A 398 4.10 5.90 13.87
CA ASP A 398 3.02 6.04 12.88
C ASP A 398 2.42 7.45 12.83
N THR A 399 2.45 8.21 13.93
CA THR A 399 1.96 9.60 13.94
C THR A 399 2.90 10.51 13.16
N LEU A 400 4.22 10.31 13.31
CA LEU A 400 5.22 11.02 12.51
C LEU A 400 5.10 10.66 11.03
N ALA A 401 4.98 9.37 10.71
CA ALA A 401 4.80 8.91 9.32
C ALA A 401 3.59 9.58 8.65
N LEU A 402 2.42 9.57 9.32
CA LEU A 402 1.21 10.23 8.82
C LEU A 402 1.39 11.73 8.61
N SER A 403 2.15 12.41 9.49
CA SER A 403 2.37 13.86 9.40
C SER A 403 3.22 14.29 8.20
N VAL A 404 3.83 13.37 7.46
CA VAL A 404 4.67 13.66 6.28
C VAL A 404 4.35 12.79 5.07
N GLU A 405 3.34 11.91 5.14
CA GLU A 405 3.05 10.89 4.13
C GLU A 405 2.91 11.48 2.71
N ASN A 406 2.12 12.55 2.55
CA ASN A 406 1.93 13.19 1.25
C ASN A 406 3.25 13.78 0.75
N VAL A 407 4.00 14.47 1.60
CA VAL A 407 5.31 15.04 1.22
C VAL A 407 6.25 13.94 0.77
N VAL A 408 6.38 12.85 1.52
CA VAL A 408 7.25 11.72 1.18
C VAL A 408 6.88 11.15 -0.19
N MET A 409 5.59 10.91 -0.45
CA MET A 409 5.14 10.35 -1.72
C MET A 409 5.43 11.29 -2.91
N TYR A 410 4.98 12.55 -2.82
CA TYR A 410 5.08 13.48 -3.94
C TYR A 410 6.49 14.03 -4.15
N TYR A 411 7.28 14.20 -3.08
CA TYR A 411 8.68 14.56 -3.19
C TYR A 411 9.50 13.45 -3.84
N PHE A 412 9.28 12.17 -3.48
CA PHE A 412 9.93 11.06 -4.15
C PHE A 412 9.65 11.05 -5.66
N ASP A 413 8.39 11.22 -6.05
CA ASP A 413 8.03 11.27 -7.46
C ASP A 413 8.70 12.46 -8.17
N ALA A 414 8.60 13.67 -7.61
CA ALA A 414 9.14 14.89 -8.21
C ALA A 414 10.68 14.89 -8.27
N ALA A 415 11.34 14.61 -7.15
CA ALA A 415 12.77 14.77 -7.01
C ALA A 415 13.55 13.58 -7.55
N ILE A 416 13.01 12.35 -7.45
CA ILE A 416 13.73 11.12 -7.78
C ILE A 416 13.16 10.49 -9.05
N THR A 417 11.85 10.25 -9.11
CA THR A 417 11.28 9.49 -10.24
C THR A 417 11.29 10.27 -11.56
N ASP A 418 10.81 11.51 -11.55
CA ASP A 418 10.78 12.38 -12.73
C ASP A 418 12.19 12.83 -13.18
N ASN A 419 13.19 12.64 -12.33
CA ASN A 419 14.60 12.98 -12.60
C ASN A 419 15.50 11.74 -12.64
N ALA A 420 14.93 10.53 -12.72
CA ALA A 420 15.68 9.28 -12.60
C ALA A 420 16.83 9.18 -13.61
N ASP A 421 16.59 9.55 -14.88
CA ASP A 421 17.61 9.52 -15.93
C ASP A 421 18.81 10.42 -15.60
N ILE A 422 18.56 11.63 -15.10
CA ILE A 422 19.64 12.59 -14.78
C ILE A 422 20.38 12.16 -13.52
N LEU A 423 19.65 11.68 -12.51
CA LEU A 423 20.23 11.11 -11.30
C LEU A 423 21.15 9.93 -11.63
N GLN A 424 20.69 8.99 -12.46
CA GLN A 424 21.44 7.80 -12.85
C GLN A 424 22.66 8.14 -13.71
N GLN A 425 22.55 9.12 -14.60
CA GLN A 425 23.71 9.63 -15.35
C GLN A 425 24.76 10.25 -14.44
N ALA A 426 24.35 11.11 -13.49
CA ALA A 426 25.27 11.71 -12.52
C ALA A 426 25.93 10.63 -11.63
N TRP A 427 25.16 9.63 -11.22
CA TRP A 427 25.63 8.52 -10.41
C TRP A 427 26.61 7.60 -11.17
N ALA A 428 26.30 7.23 -12.41
CA ALA A 428 27.20 6.46 -13.26
C ALA A 428 28.53 7.20 -13.46
N LYS A 429 28.49 8.50 -13.75
CA LYS A 429 29.69 9.34 -13.87
C LYS A 429 30.53 9.33 -12.59
N LEU A 430 29.88 9.41 -11.41
CA LEU A 430 30.55 9.34 -10.11
C LEU A 430 31.26 8.00 -9.92
N LEU A 431 30.56 6.90 -10.20
CA LEU A 431 31.09 5.55 -10.07
C LEU A 431 32.26 5.30 -11.05
N GLU A 432 32.18 5.83 -12.28
CA GLU A 432 33.26 5.75 -13.26
C GLU A 432 34.50 6.53 -12.81
N ALA A 433 34.33 7.74 -12.27
CA ALA A 433 35.42 8.54 -11.71
C ALA A 433 36.08 7.84 -10.52
N LEU A 434 35.30 7.19 -9.65
CA LEU A 434 35.83 6.38 -8.55
C LEU A 434 36.58 5.14 -9.06
N ASN A 435 35.98 4.40 -10.01
CA ASN A 435 36.56 3.17 -10.56
C ASN A 435 37.85 3.42 -11.35
N SER A 436 37.96 4.57 -12.02
CA SER A 436 39.17 5.01 -12.73
C SER A 436 40.22 5.68 -11.84
N GLY A 437 39.93 5.88 -10.54
CA GLY A 437 40.86 6.51 -9.59
C GLY A 437 40.99 8.03 -9.74
N LYS A 438 40.11 8.70 -10.49
CA LYS A 438 40.08 10.16 -10.60
C LYS A 438 39.64 10.85 -9.31
N ILE A 439 38.82 10.17 -8.52
CA ILE A 439 38.41 10.59 -7.18
C ILE A 439 38.65 9.44 -6.21
N ASP A 440 38.96 9.77 -4.96
CA ASP A 440 39.02 8.78 -3.90
C ASP A 440 37.62 8.46 -3.35
N ARG A 441 37.57 7.48 -2.45
CA ARG A 441 36.32 7.04 -1.84
C ARG A 441 35.65 8.13 -1.01
N ALA A 442 36.42 8.96 -0.29
CA ALA A 442 35.85 10.00 0.56
C ALA A 442 35.18 11.10 -0.27
N ALA A 443 35.80 11.51 -1.38
CA ALA A 443 35.23 12.43 -2.35
C ALA A 443 33.97 11.84 -3.01
N ALA A 444 34.00 10.57 -3.39
CA ALA A 444 32.83 9.87 -3.94
C ALA A 444 31.66 9.83 -2.93
N GLU A 445 31.92 9.50 -1.66
CA GLU A 445 30.90 9.48 -0.59
C GLU A 445 30.33 10.88 -0.32
N ALA A 446 31.15 11.93 -0.36
CA ALA A 446 30.69 13.31 -0.21
C ALA A 446 29.79 13.76 -1.37
N LEU A 447 30.14 13.42 -2.61
CA LEU A 447 29.32 13.73 -3.79
C LEU A 447 28.04 12.88 -3.81
N ALA A 448 28.11 11.61 -3.41
CA ALA A 448 26.95 10.73 -3.26
C ALA A 448 25.94 11.31 -2.25
N LYS A 449 26.44 11.82 -1.11
CA LYS A 449 25.61 12.50 -0.12
C LYS A 449 24.92 13.75 -0.70
N LYS A 450 25.64 14.59 -1.46
CA LYS A 450 25.06 15.76 -2.13
C LYS A 450 23.99 15.39 -3.16
N LEU A 451 24.15 14.28 -3.89
CA LEU A 451 23.08 13.76 -4.74
C LEU A 451 21.86 13.41 -3.89
N GLY A 452 22.05 12.69 -2.80
CA GLY A 452 20.97 12.12 -2.01
C GLY A 452 20.21 13.07 -1.08
N GLU A 453 20.83 14.17 -0.62
CA GLU A 453 20.24 15.03 0.41
C GLU A 453 18.99 15.80 -0.07
N PRO A 454 18.05 16.16 0.82
CA PRO A 454 16.88 16.94 0.45
C PRO A 454 17.24 18.29 -0.21
N VAL A 455 16.48 18.68 -1.23
CA VAL A 455 16.77 19.88 -2.02
C VAL A 455 16.54 21.18 -1.23
N ASN A 456 17.30 22.20 -1.61
CA ASN A 456 16.91 23.60 -1.39
C ASN A 456 16.07 24.05 -2.60
N PHE A 457 14.93 24.70 -2.36
CA PHE A 457 14.00 25.12 -3.39
C PHE A 457 13.30 26.41 -2.98
N THR A 458 12.69 27.09 -3.96
CA THR A 458 11.89 28.29 -3.71
C THR A 458 10.47 27.87 -3.35
N ASP A 459 10.02 28.20 -2.14
CA ASP A 459 8.66 27.92 -1.70
C ASP A 459 7.66 28.65 -2.61
N PRO A 460 6.71 27.95 -3.25
CA PRO A 460 5.80 28.56 -4.21
C PRO A 460 4.78 29.52 -3.58
N ASP A 461 4.54 29.44 -2.26
CA ASP A 461 3.64 30.35 -1.55
C ASP A 461 4.38 31.62 -1.10
N THR A 462 5.60 31.49 -0.57
CA THR A 462 6.32 32.62 0.04
C THR A 462 7.36 33.26 -0.87
N GLY A 463 7.84 32.55 -1.90
CA GLY A 463 8.96 32.98 -2.74
C GLY A 463 10.33 32.90 -2.06
N GLU A 464 10.40 32.36 -0.83
CA GLU A 464 11.65 32.25 -0.07
C GLU A 464 12.41 30.97 -0.42
N GLN A 465 13.75 31.03 -0.31
CA GLN A 465 14.57 29.82 -0.42
C GLN A 465 14.50 29.02 0.88
N VAL A 466 14.06 27.77 0.78
CA VAL A 466 13.89 26.86 1.91
C VAL A 466 14.55 25.52 1.62
N LYS A 467 14.90 24.77 2.66
CA LYS A 467 15.30 23.35 2.57
C LYS A 467 14.11 22.47 2.90
N LEU A 468 13.95 21.34 2.22
CA LEU A 468 12.97 20.32 2.61
C LEU A 468 13.43 19.58 3.88
N THR A 469 13.26 20.20 5.05
CA THR A 469 13.48 19.55 6.36
C THR A 469 12.25 18.76 6.81
N LEU A 470 12.39 17.96 7.86
CA LEU A 470 11.27 17.25 8.47
C LEU A 470 10.19 18.22 8.97
N GLU A 471 10.60 19.30 9.63
CA GLU A 471 9.69 20.31 10.17
C GLU A 471 8.92 21.02 9.04
N TYR A 472 9.61 21.34 7.94
CA TYR A 472 8.97 21.92 6.77
C TYR A 472 7.97 20.93 6.15
N ALA A 473 8.36 19.66 5.99
CA ALA A 473 7.49 18.61 5.47
C ALA A 473 6.20 18.47 6.30
N MET A 474 6.32 18.43 7.63
CA MET A 474 5.17 18.39 8.54
C MET A 474 4.26 19.60 8.38
N LYS A 475 4.84 20.80 8.24
CA LYS A 475 4.10 22.06 8.08
C LYS A 475 3.21 22.07 6.83
N ILE A 476 3.64 21.45 5.74
CA ILE A 476 2.96 21.54 4.44
C ILE A 476 2.13 20.29 4.09
N ASN A 477 2.29 19.18 4.82
CA ASN A 477 1.73 17.88 4.42
C ASN A 477 0.24 17.90 4.08
N ASP A 478 -0.56 18.61 4.89
CA ASP A 478 -2.01 18.70 4.69
C ASP A 478 -2.38 19.61 3.50
N LYS A 479 -1.52 20.58 3.16
CA LYS A 479 -1.72 21.44 1.99
C LYS A 479 -1.65 20.67 0.67
N LEU A 480 -0.94 19.54 0.61
CA LEU A 480 -0.86 18.71 -0.58
C LEU A 480 -2.20 18.03 -0.96
N ALA A 481 -3.22 18.12 -0.10
CA ALA A 481 -4.58 17.75 -0.45
C ALA A 481 -5.20 18.70 -1.50
N ASP A 482 -4.75 19.97 -1.55
CA ASP A 482 -5.13 20.89 -2.63
C ASP A 482 -4.30 20.58 -3.90
N PRO A 483 -4.93 20.15 -5.00
CA PRO A 483 -4.23 19.88 -6.25
C PRO A 483 -3.41 21.07 -6.76
N THR A 484 -3.89 22.30 -6.57
CA THR A 484 -3.21 23.50 -7.09
C THR A 484 -1.89 23.75 -6.36
N TYR A 485 -1.92 23.71 -5.02
CA TYR A 485 -0.72 23.81 -4.22
C TYR A 485 0.25 22.66 -4.51
N ARG A 486 -0.28 21.43 -4.54
CA ARG A 486 0.50 20.22 -4.82
C ARG A 486 1.25 20.33 -6.15
N ASP A 487 0.61 20.76 -7.22
CA ASP A 487 1.24 20.86 -8.55
C ASP A 487 2.38 21.90 -8.57
N LYS A 488 2.18 23.04 -7.88
CA LYS A 488 3.22 24.08 -7.75
C LYS A 488 4.45 23.59 -6.98
N ILE A 489 4.24 22.99 -5.82
CA ILE A 489 5.35 22.53 -4.98
C ILE A 489 6.07 21.32 -5.58
N TYR A 490 5.32 20.42 -6.23
CA TYR A 490 5.87 19.33 -7.01
C TYR A 490 6.84 19.83 -8.08
N ALA A 491 6.42 20.84 -8.87
CA ALA A 491 7.28 21.44 -9.88
C ALA A 491 8.53 22.09 -9.27
N ALA A 492 8.39 22.81 -8.15
CA ALA A 492 9.52 23.42 -7.45
C ALA A 492 10.56 22.38 -7.00
N TRP A 493 10.12 21.27 -6.40
CA TRP A 493 11.00 20.16 -6.02
C TRP A 493 11.66 19.49 -7.22
N ARG A 494 10.90 19.25 -8.29
CA ARG A 494 11.42 18.61 -9.50
C ARG A 494 12.54 19.43 -10.13
N GLU A 495 12.35 20.73 -10.30
CA GLU A 495 13.37 21.60 -10.89
C GLU A 495 14.58 21.78 -9.97
N ALA A 496 14.36 21.90 -8.67
CA ALA A 496 15.45 21.97 -7.70
C ALA A 496 16.31 20.69 -7.70
N ALA A 497 15.68 19.51 -7.77
CA ALA A 497 16.39 18.23 -7.83
C ALA A 497 17.17 18.09 -9.15
N ARG A 498 16.55 18.44 -10.28
CA ARG A 498 17.20 18.46 -11.60
C ARG A 498 18.49 19.30 -11.57
N LYS A 499 18.38 20.53 -11.09
CA LYS A 499 19.51 21.46 -10.96
C LYS A 499 20.60 20.90 -10.05
N LYS A 500 20.23 20.40 -8.87
CA LYS A 500 21.17 19.76 -7.93
C LYS A 500 21.95 18.62 -8.59
N TYR A 501 21.27 17.71 -9.30
CA TYR A 501 21.95 16.58 -9.96
C TYR A 501 22.92 17.04 -11.05
N GLN A 502 22.56 18.05 -11.84
CA GLN A 502 23.43 18.63 -12.86
C GLN A 502 24.65 19.34 -12.24
N GLU A 503 24.43 20.10 -11.16
CA GLU A 503 25.51 20.77 -10.43
C GLU A 503 26.49 19.78 -9.82
N VAL A 504 26.01 18.70 -9.18
CA VAL A 504 26.89 17.65 -8.67
C VAL A 504 27.60 16.92 -9.82
N ALA A 505 26.92 16.64 -10.93
CA ALA A 505 27.52 16.01 -12.10
C ALA A 505 28.67 16.84 -12.69
N SER A 506 28.58 18.17 -12.66
CA SER A 506 29.64 19.08 -13.11
C SER A 506 30.88 19.10 -12.21
N GLN A 507 30.76 18.69 -10.94
CA GLN A 507 31.87 18.57 -9.99
C GLN A 507 32.64 17.26 -10.15
N ILE A 508 32.15 16.31 -10.95
CA ILE A 508 32.79 15.01 -11.19
C ILE A 508 33.75 15.13 -12.39
N PRO A 509 35.03 14.72 -12.26
CA PRO A 509 36.08 14.87 -13.28
C PRO A 509 36.03 13.87 -14.45
#